data_AF-A0A2E2WHP2-F1
#
_entry.id   AF-A0A2E2WHP2-F1
#
_cell.length_a   1.000
_cell.length_b   1.000
_cell.length_c   1.000
_cell.angle_alpha   90.00
_cell.angle_beta   90.00
_cell.angle_gamma   90.00
#
_symmetry.space_group_name_H-M   'P 1'
#
loop_
_entity.id
_entity.type
_entity.pdbx_description
1 polymer ?
#
loop_
_entity_poly.entity_id
_entity_poly.type
_entity_poly.pdbx_seq_one_letter_code
_entity_poly.pdbx_strand_id
1 'polypeptide(L)' 'MELEAVKLLAGAIALLPLIGVGIGLGLIFASYNEAVGRNPNAAELLDKKYFLAFALTEALAIFALLISLYLVFVG' A
#
# COMPACT_ATOMS: atom_id res chain seq x y z
N MET A 1 12.78 -29.28 3.89
CA MET A 1 11.32 -29.49 3.92
C MET A 1 10.67 -28.60 4.97
N GLU A 2 10.93 -28.79 6.28
CA GLU A 2 10.31 -27.94 7.33
C GLU A 2 10.67 -26.46 7.23
N LEU A 3 11.95 -26.11 7.09
CA LEU A 3 12.38 -24.71 6.99
C LEU A 3 11.80 -24.00 5.76
N GLU A 4 11.69 -24.71 4.65
CA GLU A 4 11.16 -24.16 3.41
C GLU A 4 9.65 -23.90 3.50
N ALA A 5 8.90 -24.82 4.13
CA ALA A 5 7.50 -24.60 4.44
C ALA A 5 7.30 -23.38 5.36
N VAL A 6 8.15 -23.22 6.38
CA VAL A 6 8.13 -22.05 7.28
C VAL A 6 8.39 -20.75 6.51
N LYS A 7 9.36 -20.72 5.59
CA LYS A 7 9.67 -19.54 4.78
C LYS A 7 8.51 -19.13 3.87
N LEU A 8 7.84 -20.10 3.25
CA LEU A 8 6.65 -19.85 2.43
C LEU A 8 5.49 -19.27 3.26
N LEU A 9 5.23 -19.83 4.44
CA LEU A 9 4.20 -19.32 5.36
C LEU A 9 4.55 -17.92 5.88
N ALA A 10 5.80 -17.69 6.29
CA ALA A 10 6.27 -16.39 6.74
C ALA A 10 6.17 -15.33 5.63
N GLY A 11 6.53 -15.69 4.40
CA GLY A 11 6.36 -14.83 3.23
C GLY A 11 4.90 -14.45 2.97
N ALA A 12 3.97 -15.38 3.11
CA ALA A 12 2.53 -15.09 3.00
C ALA A 12 2.03 -14.16 4.12
N ILE A 13 2.46 -14.39 5.36
CA ILE A 13 2.10 -13.55 6.52
C ILE A 13 2.67 -12.13 6.37
N ALA A 14 3.87 -11.98 5.82
CA ALA A 14 4.50 -10.68 5.57
C ALA A 14 3.68 -9.78 4.63
N LEU A 15 2.74 -10.33 3.85
CA LEU A 15 1.87 -9.58 2.94
C LEU A 15 0.57 -9.06 3.60
N LEU A 16 0.25 -9.46 4.83
CA LEU A 16 -0.95 -8.99 5.53
C LEU A 16 -1.10 -7.45 5.61
N PRO A 17 -0.01 -6.64 5.74
CA PRO A 17 -0.12 -5.18 5.70
C PRO A 17 -0.77 -4.62 4.43
N LEU A 18 -0.77 -5.34 3.31
CA LEU A 18 -1.42 -4.92 2.06
C LEU A 18 -2.92 -4.69 2.22
N ILE A 19 -3.57 -5.34 3.19
CA ILE A 19 -4.99 -5.08 3.51
C ILE A 19 -5.15 -3.64 4.00
N GLY A 20 -4.28 -3.19 4.91
CA GLY A 20 -4.29 -1.84 5.43
C GLY A 20 -3.96 -0.80 4.35
N VAL A 21 -3.01 -1.11 3.47
CA VAL A 21 -2.69 -0.27 2.31
C VAL A 21 -3.90 -0.14 1.39
N GLY A 22 -4.54 -1.24 1.01
CA GLY A 22 -5.71 -1.22 0.14
C GLY A 22 -6.87 -0.39 0.71
N ILE A 23 -7.13 -0.53 2.01
CA ILE A 23 -8.11 0.31 2.72
C ILE A 23 -7.69 1.78 2.70
N GLY A 24 -6.43 2.07 3.04
CA GLY A 24 -5.88 3.42 3.08
C GLY A 24 -5.97 4.12 1.72
N LEU A 25 -5.60 3.44 0.64
CA LEU A 25 -5.75 3.94 -0.72
C LEU A 25 -7.21 4.19 -1.06
N GLY A 26 -8.11 3.24 -0.79
CA GLY A 26 -9.54 3.42 -1.02
C GLY A 26 -10.08 4.71 -0.37
N LEU A 27 -9.69 4.97 0.88
CA LEU A 27 -10.07 6.17 1.61
C LEU A 27 -9.44 7.46 1.03
N ILE A 28 -8.16 7.43 0.66
CA ILE A 28 -7.46 8.57 0.05
C ILE A 28 -8.12 8.97 -1.27
N PHE A 29 -8.39 8.00 -2.15
CA PHE A 29 -9.07 8.25 -3.43
C PHE A 29 -10.52 8.70 -3.23
N ALA A 30 -11.28 8.10 -2.32
CA ALA A 30 -12.64 8.51 -2.02
C ALA A 30 -12.70 9.97 -1.53
N SER A 31 -11.82 10.34 -0.60
CA SER A 31 -11.74 11.70 -0.07
C SER A 31 -11.35 12.73 -1.14
N TYR A 32 -10.40 12.38 -2.01
CA TYR A 32 -10.01 13.24 -3.14
C TYR A 32 -11.18 13.45 -4.10
N ASN A 33 -11.85 12.37 -4.52
CA ASN A 33 -13.00 12.44 -5.43
C ASN A 33 -14.17 13.23 -4.84
N GLU A 34 -14.45 13.09 -3.55
CA GLU A 34 -15.49 13.87 -2.87
C GLU A 34 -15.15 15.37 -2.87
N ALA A 35 -13.89 15.72 -2.56
CA ALA A 35 -13.44 17.11 -2.53
C ALA A 35 -13.50 17.77 -3.93
N VAL A 36 -12.98 17.09 -4.96
CA VAL A 36 -13.01 17.58 -6.35
C VAL A 36 -14.42 17.59 -6.91
N GLY A 37 -15.25 16.60 -6.58
CA GLY A 37 -16.66 16.56 -6.99
C GLY A 37 -17.48 17.72 -6.42
N ARG A 38 -17.15 18.20 -5.21
CA ARG A 38 -17.78 19.40 -4.62
C ARG A 38 -17.24 20.71 -5.18
N ASN A 39 -15.94 20.77 -5.48
CA ASN A 39 -15.30 21.93 -6.06
C ASN A 39 -14.20 21.51 -7.05
N PRO A 40 -14.46 21.54 -8.36
CA PRO A 40 -13.47 21.12 -9.37
C PRO A 40 -12.16 21.91 -9.32
N ASN A 41 -12.20 23.17 -8.88
CA ASN A 41 -11.00 24.01 -8.74
C ASN A 41 -10.10 23.57 -7.56
N ALA A 42 -10.58 22.70 -6.67
CA ALA A 42 -9.78 22.16 -5.59
C ALA A 42 -8.72 21.15 -6.06
N ALA A 43 -8.88 20.57 -7.26
CA ALA A 43 -7.95 19.58 -7.80
C ALA A 43 -6.51 20.12 -7.85
N GLU A 44 -6.31 21.34 -8.37
CA GLU A 44 -4.99 21.96 -8.50
C GLU A 44 -4.27 22.11 -7.15
N LEU A 45 -5.03 22.39 -6.08
CA LEU A 45 -4.49 22.51 -4.72
C LEU A 45 -4.21 21.14 -4.08
N LEU A 46 -5.04 20.14 -4.39
CA LEU A 46 -5.03 18.84 -3.73
C LEU A 46 -4.09 17.83 -4.38
N ASP A 47 -3.86 17.91 -5.70
CA ASP A 47 -3.10 16.92 -6.47
C ASP A 47 -1.75 16.58 -5.84
N LYS A 48 -0.95 17.60 -5.51
CA LYS A 48 0.38 17.40 -4.91
C LYS A 48 0.31 16.66 -3.58
N LYS A 49 -0.65 17.02 -2.72
CA LYS A 49 -0.83 16.40 -1.40
C LYS A 49 -1.39 14.97 -1.55
N TYR A 50 -2.32 14.79 -2.48
CA TYR A 50 -2.91 13.51 -2.81
C TYR A 50 -1.86 12.52 -3.33
N PHE A 51 -1.04 12.91 -4.32
CA PHE A 51 0.02 12.05 -4.85
C PHE A 51 1.09 11.72 -3.80
N LEU A 52 1.42 12.66 -2.92
CA LEU A 52 2.31 12.39 -1.79
C LEU A 52 1.71 11.34 -0.85
N ALA A 53 0.46 11.50 -0.44
CA ALA A 53 -0.21 10.54 0.44
C ALA A 53 -0.31 9.15 -0.22
N PHE A 54 -0.73 9.09 -1.48
CA PHE A 54 -0.76 7.88 -2.29
C PHE A 54 0.60 7.18 -2.32
N ALA A 55 1.67 7.90 -2.67
CA ALA A 55 3.01 7.34 -2.80
C ALA A 55 3.56 6.83 -1.46
N LEU A 56 3.31 7.55 -0.36
CA LEU A 56 3.72 7.12 0.98
C LEU A 56 2.96 5.88 1.43
N THR A 57 1.67 5.79 1.13
CA THR A 57 0.87 4.59 1.41
C THR A 57 1.37 3.39 0.59
N GLU A 58 1.71 3.58 -0.69
CA GLU A 58 2.25 2.47 -1.50
C GLU A 58 3.68 2.07 -1.16
N ALA A 59 4.49 2.98 -0.62
CA ALA A 59 5.81 2.60 -0.12
C ALA A 59 5.70 1.49 0.94
N LEU A 60 4.65 1.51 1.78
CA LEU A 60 4.40 0.46 2.78
C LEU A 60 4.07 -0.89 2.13
N ALA A 61 3.32 -0.90 1.04
CA ALA A 61 3.06 -2.13 0.27
C ALA A 61 4.33 -2.70 -0.35
N ILE A 62 5.17 -1.84 -0.93
CA ILE A 62 6.45 -2.23 -1.50
C ILE A 62 7.35 -2.83 -0.42
N PHE A 63 7.40 -2.26 0.78
CA PHE A 63 8.17 -2.85 1.88
C PHE A 63 7.65 -4.22 2.30
N ALA A 64 6.32 -4.39 2.44
CA ALA A 64 5.73 -5.69 2.75
C ALA A 64 6.06 -6.75 1.67
N LEU A 65 5.97 -6.37 0.40
CA LEU A 65 6.33 -7.23 -0.72
C LEU A 65 7.83 -7.56 -0.72
N LEU A 66 8.70 -6.59 -0.46
CA LEU A 66 10.16 -6.79 -0.41
C LEU A 66 10.53 -7.80 0.68
N ILE A 67 9.95 -7.67 1.88
CA ILE A 67 10.19 -8.62 2.97
C ILE A 67 9.67 -10.01 2.61
N SER A 68 8.48 -10.12 2.00
CA SER A 68 7.94 -11.40 1.54
C SER A 68 8.88 -12.09 0.54
N LEU A 69 9.33 -11.36 -0.48
CA LEU A 69 10.25 -11.88 -1.49
C LEU A 69 11.61 -12.26 -0.88
N TYR A 70 12.13 -11.44 0.03
CA TYR A 70 13.37 -11.76 0.75
C TYR A 70 13.24 -13.07 1.52
N LEU A 71 12.16 -13.25 2.30
CA LEU A 71 11.93 -14.47 3.08
C LEU A 71 11.78 -15.71 2.20
N VAL A 72 11.14 -15.59 1.04
CA VAL A 72 10.92 -16.74 0.14
C VAL A 72 12.18 -17.13 -0.61
N PHE A 73 12.92 -16.16 -1.16
CA PHE A 73 13.98 -16.43 -2.12
C PHE A 73 15.40 -16.29 -1.58
N VAL A 74 15.61 -15.57 -0.47
CA VAL A 74 16.95 -15.22 0.02
C VAL A 74 17.20 -15.68 1.45
N GLY A 75 16.30 -15.36 2.38
CA GLY A 75 16.46 -15.55 3.82
C GLY A 75 16.26 -16.98 4.30
#